data_AF-A0A8E2BAG2-F1
#
_entry.id   AF-A0A8E2BAG2-F1
#
_cell.length_a   1.000
_cell.length_b   1.000
_cell.length_c   1.000
_cell.angle_alpha   90.00
_cell.angle_beta   90.00
_cell.angle_gamma   90.00
#
_symmetry.space_group_name_H-M   'P 1'
#
loop_
_entity.id
_entity.type
_entity.pdbx_description
1 polymer ?
#
loop_
_entity_poly.entity_id
_entity_poly.type
_entity_poly.pdbx_seq_one_letter_code
_entity_poly.pdbx_strand_id
1 'polypeptide(L)'
;MISGDGRPDPYQAFQRGRLAVDQHMSKVLQAEDMWAEETATDILLTEAFPDVRYWKFTKRQESAVGADWLWWWIDTTGTSFGLLTQAKILKRRGTGWHVDFGYRRRKTEPAQIDKLLVSSMTFSVPAAHVLYCGTPAYRAGLACGLTHHDGANCRDRERAGVSIVPSIIPHYLMPRVRDNVAVEAFHWSLPLEDVADPGRSQPPLPPLAAVHPDIAEFMRRPQLGARRVAKTMLEAVHSIRMGQFSAALSEDADDGVEDAVFTHLPSDRGHFGVPYLAHVLGGLRHRPPAYVQDLLAGRTPPTWVTDAVAGIVVIHDPEPAIQHLATPAGDGRMHPQRHLAVVHSDDREQLPPAAVARSNSG
;
A
#
# COMPACT_ATOMS: atom_id res chain seq x y z
N MET A 1 -27.82 -5.35 1.46
CA MET A 1 -28.33 -4.92 0.13
C MET A 1 -27.45 -5.59 -0.89
N ILE A 2 -28.03 -6.48 -1.70
CA ILE A 2 -27.33 -7.15 -2.80
C ILE A 2 -27.35 -6.14 -3.96
N SER A 3 -26.19 -5.83 -4.53
CA SER A 3 -26.06 -4.97 -5.71
C SER A 3 -27.00 -5.49 -6.81
N GLY A 4 -27.73 -4.58 -7.46
CA GLY A 4 -28.93 -4.88 -8.27
C GLY A 4 -28.71 -5.74 -9.53
N ASP A 5 -27.49 -6.23 -9.79
CA ASP A 5 -27.12 -7.06 -10.94
C ASP A 5 -26.54 -8.44 -10.54
N GLY A 6 -26.39 -8.73 -9.25
CA GLY A 6 -25.80 -9.99 -8.77
C GLY A 6 -24.30 -10.15 -9.07
N ARG A 7 -23.60 -9.10 -9.49
CA ARG A 7 -22.14 -9.13 -9.68
C ARG A 7 -21.41 -8.93 -8.34
N PRO A 8 -20.25 -9.59 -8.14
CA PRO A 8 -19.42 -9.33 -6.97
C PRO A 8 -19.05 -7.86 -6.87
N ASP A 9 -19.26 -7.25 -5.70
CA ASP A 9 -18.88 -5.87 -5.41
C ASP A 9 -17.85 -5.87 -4.26
N PRO A 10 -16.54 -6.01 -4.59
CA PRO A 10 -15.52 -6.14 -3.57
C PRO A 10 -15.34 -4.86 -2.74
N TYR A 11 -15.68 -3.70 -3.30
CA TYR A 11 -15.69 -2.44 -2.55
C TYR A 11 -16.73 -2.47 -1.42
N GLN A 12 -17.98 -2.79 -1.75
CA GLN A 12 -19.05 -2.91 -0.76
C GLN A 12 -18.78 -4.06 0.23
N ALA A 13 -18.17 -5.14 -0.23
CA ALA A 13 -17.80 -6.27 0.62
C ALA A 13 -16.77 -5.91 1.68
N PHE A 14 -15.66 -5.25 1.29
CA PHE A 14 -14.69 -4.76 2.26
C PHE A 14 -15.25 -3.66 3.16
N GLN A 15 -16.18 -2.85 2.66
CA GLN A 15 -16.91 -1.89 3.49
C GLN A 15 -17.74 -2.57 4.59
N ARG A 16 -18.50 -3.62 4.25
CA ARG A 16 -19.23 -4.42 5.26
C ARG A 16 -18.26 -5.03 6.26
N GLY A 17 -17.19 -5.66 5.78
CA GLY A 17 -16.18 -6.29 6.62
C GLY A 17 -15.48 -5.31 7.57
N ARG A 18 -15.07 -4.13 7.09
CA ARG A 18 -14.52 -3.07 7.95
C ARG A 18 -15.52 -2.67 9.03
N LEU A 19 -16.78 -2.40 8.67
CA LEU A 19 -17.78 -1.95 9.64
C LEU A 19 -18.01 -2.99 10.74
N ALA A 20 -18.02 -4.28 10.39
CA ALA A 20 -18.13 -5.37 11.36
C ALA A 20 -16.90 -5.46 12.28
N VAL A 21 -15.70 -5.31 11.72
CA VAL A 21 -14.46 -5.25 12.49
C VAL A 21 -14.46 -4.06 13.45
N ASP A 22 -14.82 -2.87 12.97
CA ASP A 22 -14.93 -1.65 13.78
C ASP A 22 -15.92 -1.82 14.96
N GLN A 23 -17.07 -2.46 14.70
CA GLN A 23 -18.06 -2.77 15.73
C GLN A 23 -17.52 -3.76 16.76
N HIS A 24 -16.84 -4.81 16.33
CA HIS A 24 -16.22 -5.79 17.22
C HIS A 24 -15.15 -5.14 18.09
N MET A 25 -14.22 -4.39 17.49
CA MET A 25 -13.16 -3.68 18.20
C MET A 25 -13.73 -2.70 19.23
N SER A 26 -14.79 -1.98 18.88
CA SER A 26 -15.48 -1.07 19.80
C SER A 26 -16.05 -1.81 21.02
N LYS A 27 -16.64 -3.00 20.83
CA LYS A 27 -17.16 -3.84 21.93
C LYS A 27 -16.03 -4.39 22.81
N VAL A 28 -14.95 -4.86 22.22
CA VAL A 28 -13.78 -5.39 22.97
C VAL A 28 -13.14 -4.29 23.81
N LEU A 29 -13.01 -3.08 23.26
CA LEU A 29 -12.50 -1.91 24.00
C LEU A 29 -13.41 -1.48 25.15
N GLN A 30 -14.73 -1.55 24.98
CA GLN A 30 -15.69 -1.27 26.05
C GLN A 30 -15.58 -2.29 27.20
N ALA A 31 -15.11 -3.50 26.91
CA ALA A 31 -14.81 -4.51 27.91
C ALA A 31 -13.38 -4.38 28.49
N GLU A 32 -12.68 -3.28 28.20
CA GLU A 32 -11.31 -2.99 28.64
C GLU A 32 -10.26 -4.03 28.18
N ASP A 33 -10.52 -4.72 27.07
CA ASP A 33 -9.62 -5.72 26.48
C ASP A 33 -9.08 -5.26 25.10
N MET A 34 -8.15 -6.04 24.54
CA MET A 34 -7.57 -5.81 23.21
C MET A 34 -7.94 -6.94 22.25
N TRP A 35 -8.34 -6.58 21.03
CA TRP A 35 -8.67 -7.58 20.01
C TRP A 35 -7.40 -8.25 19.44
N ALA A 36 -7.57 -9.44 18.89
CA ALA A 36 -6.52 -10.20 18.22
C ALA A 36 -6.54 -9.96 16.69
N GLU A 37 -5.34 -9.98 16.09
CA GLU A 37 -5.11 -9.80 14.63
C GLU A 37 -5.86 -10.85 13.80
N GLU A 38 -5.80 -12.11 14.25
CA GLU A 38 -6.48 -13.24 13.61
C GLU A 38 -8.01 -13.07 13.64
N THR A 39 -8.57 -12.75 14.81
CA THR A 39 -10.01 -12.54 14.97
C THR A 39 -10.53 -11.40 14.10
N ALA A 40 -9.80 -10.29 14.02
CA ALA A 40 -10.20 -9.17 13.17
C ALA A 40 -10.19 -9.56 11.68
N THR A 41 -9.20 -10.33 11.25
CA THR A 41 -9.12 -10.86 9.88
C THR A 41 -10.24 -11.83 9.57
N ASP A 42 -10.58 -12.69 10.52
CA ASP A 42 -11.68 -13.64 10.38
C ASP A 42 -13.03 -12.94 10.22
N ILE A 43 -13.30 -11.90 11.02
CA ILE A 43 -14.52 -11.10 10.89
C ILE A 43 -14.54 -10.39 9.53
N LEU A 44 -13.44 -9.74 9.14
CA LEU A 44 -13.32 -9.04 7.86
C LEU A 44 -13.70 -9.96 6.69
N LEU A 45 -13.09 -11.14 6.62
CA LEU A 45 -13.29 -12.07 5.50
C LEU A 45 -14.66 -12.76 5.55
N THR A 46 -15.18 -13.06 6.73
CA THR A 46 -16.52 -13.66 6.89
C THR A 46 -17.61 -12.71 6.40
N GLU A 47 -17.50 -11.42 6.71
CA GLU A 47 -18.50 -10.40 6.37
C GLU A 47 -18.36 -9.86 4.93
N ALA A 48 -17.17 -10.02 4.34
CA ALA A 48 -16.93 -9.73 2.93
C ALA A 48 -17.38 -10.88 1.99
N PHE A 49 -17.60 -12.09 2.52
CA PHE A 49 -18.18 -13.20 1.75
C PHE A 49 -19.63 -12.87 1.31
N PRO A 50 -20.09 -13.28 0.11
CA PRO A 50 -19.43 -14.12 -0.89
C PRO A 50 -18.55 -13.39 -1.92
N ASP A 51 -18.60 -12.06 -1.96
CA ASP A 51 -17.92 -11.25 -2.98
C ASP A 51 -16.39 -11.31 -2.85
N VAL A 52 -15.90 -11.52 -1.63
CA VAL A 52 -14.52 -11.86 -1.32
C VAL A 52 -14.48 -13.30 -0.82
N ARG A 53 -13.87 -14.20 -1.60
CA ARG A 53 -13.76 -15.62 -1.27
C ARG A 53 -12.46 -15.89 -0.53
N TYR A 54 -12.48 -16.80 0.44
CA TYR A 54 -11.27 -17.17 1.17
C TYR A 54 -11.24 -18.66 1.50
N TRP A 55 -10.03 -19.19 1.62
CA TRP A 55 -9.74 -20.58 1.99
C TRP A 55 -8.69 -20.57 3.10
N LYS A 56 -9.03 -21.16 4.25
CA LYS A 56 -8.09 -21.35 5.36
C LYS A 56 -7.39 -22.69 5.26
N PHE A 57 -6.11 -22.70 5.58
CA PHE A 57 -5.31 -23.91 5.70
C PHE A 57 -5.10 -24.25 7.17
N THR A 58 -4.99 -25.55 7.48
CA THR A 58 -4.84 -26.01 8.86
C THR A 58 -3.47 -25.64 9.42
N LYS A 59 -3.44 -25.05 10.63
CA LYS A 59 -2.26 -24.52 11.35
C LYS A 59 -1.19 -25.55 11.73
N ARG A 60 -0.58 -26.26 10.79
CA ARG A 60 0.70 -26.95 11.04
C ARG A 60 1.84 -26.02 10.60
N GLN A 61 2.51 -25.45 11.60
CA GLN A 61 3.77 -24.67 11.54
C GLN A 61 3.65 -23.16 11.26
N GLU A 62 2.91 -22.46 12.12
CA GLU A 62 2.71 -21.00 12.09
C GLU A 62 3.93 -20.16 12.60
N SER A 63 5.17 -20.42 12.19
CA SER A 63 6.29 -19.52 12.62
C SER A 63 7.45 -19.28 11.65
N ALA A 64 7.45 -19.89 10.46
CA ALA A 64 8.59 -19.76 9.55
C ALA A 64 8.50 -18.52 8.64
N VAL A 65 7.34 -18.26 8.05
CA VAL A 65 7.21 -17.38 6.87
C VAL A 65 6.87 -15.93 7.25
N GLY A 66 6.22 -15.71 8.41
CA GLY A 66 5.84 -14.36 8.87
C GLY A 66 4.72 -13.71 8.07
N ALA A 67 4.03 -14.47 7.22
CA ALA A 67 2.88 -14.04 6.45
C ALA A 67 1.63 -14.80 6.89
N ASP A 68 0.48 -14.14 6.80
CA ASP A 68 -0.79 -14.72 7.20
C ASP A 68 -1.57 -15.17 5.96
N TRP A 69 -1.65 -14.35 4.91
CA TRP A 69 -2.53 -14.62 3.76
C TRP A 69 -1.92 -14.21 2.42
N LEU A 70 -2.23 -14.95 1.36
CA LEU A 70 -2.07 -14.50 -0.02
C LEU A 70 -3.39 -13.92 -0.53
N TRP A 71 -3.35 -12.70 -1.05
CA TRP A 71 -4.53 -12.01 -1.60
C TRP A 71 -4.36 -11.87 -3.10
N TRP A 72 -5.37 -12.30 -3.86
CA TRP A 72 -5.38 -12.25 -5.31
C TRP A 72 -6.59 -11.50 -5.83
N TRP A 73 -6.36 -10.39 -6.51
CA TRP A 73 -7.36 -9.73 -7.34
C TRP A 73 -7.30 -10.34 -8.73
N ILE A 74 -8.45 -10.75 -9.26
CA ILE A 74 -8.57 -11.36 -10.58
C ILE A 74 -9.64 -10.60 -11.35
N ASP A 75 -9.26 -9.97 -12.45
CA ASP A 75 -10.20 -9.26 -13.30
C ASP A 75 -10.84 -10.16 -14.35
N THR A 76 -11.77 -9.58 -15.13
CA THR A 76 -12.56 -10.31 -16.12
C THR A 76 -11.73 -10.86 -17.29
N THR A 77 -10.53 -10.34 -17.51
CA THR A 77 -9.59 -10.83 -18.54
C THR A 77 -8.75 -12.01 -18.05
N GLY A 78 -8.80 -12.30 -16.74
CA GLY A 78 -7.92 -13.25 -16.06
C GLY A 78 -6.60 -12.62 -15.60
N THR A 79 -6.33 -11.35 -15.95
CA THR A 79 -5.19 -10.62 -15.39
C THR A 79 -5.37 -10.54 -13.88
N SER A 80 -4.28 -10.75 -13.15
CA SER A 80 -4.33 -10.91 -11.71
C SER A 80 -3.22 -10.14 -11.01
N PHE A 81 -3.49 -9.71 -9.78
CA PHE A 81 -2.53 -9.05 -8.92
C PHE A 81 -2.50 -9.72 -7.55
N GLY A 82 -1.31 -10.16 -7.14
CA GLY A 82 -1.10 -10.85 -5.87
C GLY A 82 -0.45 -9.96 -4.81
N LEU A 83 -0.77 -10.21 -3.53
CA LEU A 83 -0.10 -9.65 -2.35
C LEU A 83 0.14 -10.73 -1.31
N LEU A 84 1.34 -10.76 -0.71
CA LEU A 84 1.60 -11.51 0.51
C LEU A 84 1.36 -10.58 1.70
N THR A 85 0.39 -10.92 2.54
CA THR A 85 -0.12 -10.01 3.58
C THR A 85 0.11 -10.54 4.99
N GLN A 86 0.33 -9.60 5.91
CA GLN A 86 0.33 -9.86 7.35
C GLN A 86 -0.61 -8.90 8.07
N ALA A 87 -1.44 -9.42 8.96
CA ALA A 87 -2.32 -8.64 9.82
C ALA A 87 -1.53 -7.93 10.92
N LYS A 88 -1.85 -6.66 11.19
CA LYS A 88 -1.26 -5.87 12.27
C LYS A 88 -2.28 -4.94 12.91
N ILE A 89 -2.16 -4.72 14.21
CA ILE A 89 -3.00 -3.76 14.93
C ILE A 89 -2.25 -2.47 15.23
N LEU A 90 -2.92 -1.34 14.99
CA LEU A 90 -2.53 -0.05 15.55
C LEU A 90 -2.99 0.05 17.01
N LYS A 91 -2.05 -0.05 17.95
CA LYS A 91 -2.31 -0.08 19.39
C LYS A 91 -1.92 1.24 20.03
N ARG A 92 -2.72 1.70 20.99
CA ARG A 92 -2.31 2.75 21.92
C ARG A 92 -1.46 2.15 23.05
N ARG A 93 -0.27 2.71 23.30
CA ARG A 93 0.60 2.36 24.43
C ARG A 93 1.00 3.64 25.15
N GLY A 94 0.43 3.86 26.34
CA GLY A 94 0.58 5.12 27.08
C GLY A 94 0.06 6.30 26.25
N THR A 95 0.91 7.29 26.00
CA THR A 95 0.61 8.45 25.16
C THR A 95 0.89 8.23 23.67
N GLY A 96 1.55 7.12 23.31
CA GLY A 96 2.01 6.84 21.95
C GLY A 96 1.16 5.81 21.19
N TRP A 97 1.42 5.74 19.89
CA TRP A 97 0.82 4.78 18.96
C TRP A 97 1.86 3.78 18.47
N HIS A 98 1.48 2.52 18.37
CA HIS A 98 2.41 1.43 18.06
C HIS A 98 1.82 0.40 17.11
N VAL A 99 2.64 -0.09 16.20
CA VAL A 99 2.39 -1.27 15.37
C VAL A 99 3.65 -2.13 15.42
N ASP A 100 3.50 -3.41 15.73
CA ASP A 100 4.63 -4.31 15.96
C ASP A 100 5.14 -4.94 14.66
N PHE A 101 5.64 -4.10 13.74
CA PHE A 101 6.25 -4.53 12.47
C PHE A 101 7.58 -5.27 12.71
N GLY A 102 8.35 -4.79 13.70
CA GLY A 102 9.71 -5.24 14.00
C GLY A 102 9.79 -6.42 14.97
N TYR A 103 8.67 -7.06 15.29
CA TYR A 103 8.64 -8.15 16.27
C TYR A 103 9.68 -9.22 15.94
N ARG A 104 10.39 -9.67 16.97
CA ARG A 104 11.34 -10.78 16.92
C ARG A 104 10.98 -11.77 18.01
N ARG A 105 10.83 -13.05 17.65
CA ARG A 105 10.62 -14.13 18.63
C ARG A 105 11.86 -14.32 19.52
N ARG A 106 13.05 -14.20 18.92
CA ARG A 106 14.35 -14.24 19.59
C ARG A 106 15.24 -13.16 19.00
N LYS A 107 16.15 -12.58 19.81
CA LYS A 107 17.04 -11.50 19.36
C LYS A 107 17.89 -11.87 18.13
N THR A 108 18.20 -13.16 17.99
CA THR A 108 19.00 -13.74 16.90
C THR A 108 18.19 -14.03 15.64
N GLU A 109 16.86 -13.96 15.68
CA GLU A 109 16.02 -14.18 14.51
C GLU A 109 15.80 -12.88 13.72
N PRO A 110 15.60 -12.97 12.39
CA PRO A 110 15.14 -11.84 11.58
C PRO A 110 13.82 -11.27 12.10
N ALA A 111 13.58 -9.97 11.90
CA ALA A 111 12.31 -9.37 12.24
C ALA A 111 11.19 -9.92 11.36
N GLN A 112 9.94 -9.90 11.85
CA GLN A 112 8.78 -10.38 11.07
C GLN A 112 8.67 -9.67 9.72
N ILE A 113 8.89 -8.35 9.66
CA ILE A 113 8.89 -7.61 8.39
C ILE A 113 9.96 -8.09 7.41
N ASP A 114 11.14 -8.50 7.89
CA ASP A 114 12.21 -9.05 7.05
C ASP A 114 11.79 -10.42 6.50
N LYS A 115 11.21 -11.28 7.35
CA LYS A 115 10.69 -12.60 6.96
C LYS A 115 9.59 -12.47 5.92
N LEU A 116 8.68 -11.51 6.10
CA LEU A 116 7.59 -11.23 5.16
C LEU A 116 8.13 -10.77 3.79
N LEU A 117 9.09 -9.84 3.77
CA LEU A 117 9.72 -9.35 2.53
C LEU A 117 10.46 -10.47 1.79
N VAL A 118 11.23 -11.31 2.49
CA VAL A 118 11.91 -12.46 1.89
C VAL A 118 10.90 -13.47 1.35
N SER A 119 9.87 -13.79 2.12
CA SER A 119 8.85 -14.77 1.72
C SER A 119 8.03 -14.30 0.51
N SER A 120 7.82 -12.99 0.37
CA SER A 120 7.14 -12.40 -0.78
C SER A 120 7.84 -12.71 -2.11
N MET A 121 9.17 -12.90 -2.08
CA MET A 121 9.95 -13.32 -3.25
C MET A 121 9.65 -14.76 -3.66
N THR A 122 9.37 -15.65 -2.71
CA THR A 122 9.01 -17.06 -3.00
C THR A 122 7.71 -17.16 -3.79
N PHE A 123 6.78 -16.24 -3.50
CA PHE A 123 5.52 -16.16 -4.22
C PHE A 123 5.56 -15.21 -5.41
N SER A 124 6.66 -14.47 -5.63
CA SER A 124 6.78 -13.39 -6.61
C SER A 124 5.59 -12.44 -6.55
N VAL A 125 5.31 -11.92 -5.35
CA VAL A 125 4.28 -10.90 -5.10
C VAL A 125 4.82 -9.87 -4.11
N PRO A 126 4.33 -8.62 -4.11
CA PRO A 126 4.65 -7.65 -3.08
C PRO A 126 4.22 -8.10 -1.68
N ALA A 127 4.99 -7.67 -0.68
CA ALA A 127 4.61 -7.78 0.73
C ALA A 127 3.76 -6.57 1.14
N ALA A 128 2.71 -6.80 1.93
CA ALA A 128 1.89 -5.75 2.54
C ALA A 128 1.48 -6.09 3.97
N HIS A 129 1.09 -5.08 4.73
CA HIS A 129 0.41 -5.26 6.01
C HIS A 129 -1.03 -4.79 5.90
N VAL A 130 -1.97 -5.60 6.40
CA VAL A 130 -3.34 -5.17 6.66
C VAL A 130 -3.39 -4.63 8.09
N LEU A 131 -3.66 -3.33 8.22
CA LEU A 131 -3.71 -2.61 9.48
C LEU A 131 -5.14 -2.51 10.00
N TYR A 132 -5.36 -2.98 11.22
CA TYR A 132 -6.57 -2.76 12.00
C TYR A 132 -6.39 -1.52 12.88
N CYS A 133 -7.00 -0.41 12.44
CA CYS A 133 -6.78 0.92 12.98
C CYS A 133 -7.98 1.47 13.77
N GLY A 134 -9.13 0.82 13.67
CA GLY A 134 -10.34 1.12 14.43
C GLY A 134 -11.03 2.41 14.03
N THR A 135 -12.11 2.71 14.74
CA THR A 135 -12.98 3.86 14.45
C THR A 135 -12.25 5.19 14.64
N PRO A 136 -12.72 6.29 14.01
CA PRO A 136 -12.21 7.64 14.30
C PRO A 136 -12.16 7.97 15.79
N ALA A 137 -13.15 7.51 16.57
CA ALA A 137 -13.18 7.69 18.01
C ALA A 137 -11.99 7.02 18.73
N TYR A 138 -11.63 5.79 18.34
CA TYR A 138 -10.46 5.10 18.88
C TYR A 138 -9.17 5.90 18.62
N ARG A 139 -9.02 6.42 17.40
CA ARG A 139 -7.83 7.14 16.92
C ARG A 139 -7.89 8.66 17.10
N ALA A 140 -8.82 9.19 17.88
CA ALA A 140 -8.97 10.64 18.09
C ALA A 140 -7.70 11.33 18.61
N GLY A 141 -6.89 10.60 19.39
CA GLY A 141 -5.59 11.03 19.91
C GLY A 141 -4.40 10.81 18.97
N LEU A 142 -4.61 10.37 17.72
CA LEU A 142 -3.53 10.19 16.74
C LEU A 142 -3.20 11.53 16.08
N ALA A 143 -1.99 12.03 16.34
CA ALA A 143 -1.45 13.22 15.69
C ALA A 143 -0.54 12.79 14.52
N CYS A 144 -0.92 13.15 13.29
CA CYS A 144 -0.06 12.98 12.13
C CYS A 144 0.66 14.30 11.84
N GLY A 145 1.99 14.26 11.79
CA GLY A 145 2.82 15.45 11.53
C GLY A 145 2.94 15.83 10.06
N LEU A 146 2.21 15.15 9.16
CA LEU A 146 2.29 15.36 7.72
C LEU A 146 1.12 16.21 7.23
N THR A 147 1.37 17.01 6.19
CA THR A 147 0.36 17.90 5.59
C THR A 147 -0.71 17.10 4.85
N HIS A 148 -1.98 17.45 5.07
CA HIS A 148 -3.13 16.85 4.40
C HIS A 148 -3.65 17.79 3.31
N HIS A 149 -3.61 17.37 2.04
CA HIS A 149 -4.02 18.20 0.90
C HIS A 149 -5.54 18.46 0.86
N ASP A 150 -6.34 17.58 1.46
CA ASP A 150 -7.81 17.65 1.55
C ASP A 150 -8.29 18.23 2.89
N GLY A 151 -7.38 18.59 3.78
CA GLY A 151 -7.68 19.10 5.13
C GLY A 151 -8.21 18.05 6.12
N ALA A 152 -8.41 16.79 5.69
CA ALA A 152 -8.87 15.73 6.58
C ALA A 152 -7.69 15.12 7.32
N ASN A 153 -7.67 15.23 8.65
CA ASN A 153 -6.57 14.64 9.41
C ASN A 153 -6.60 13.11 9.27
N CYS A 154 -5.42 12.49 9.32
CA CYS A 154 -5.27 11.03 9.35
C CYS A 154 -6.26 10.33 10.29
N ARG A 155 -6.49 10.91 11.48
CA ARG A 155 -7.40 10.38 12.53
C ARG A 155 -8.89 10.47 12.23
N ASP A 156 -9.29 11.35 11.30
CA ASP A 156 -10.69 11.63 10.98
C ASP A 156 -11.18 10.79 9.78
N ARG A 157 -10.27 10.13 9.05
CA ARG A 157 -10.59 9.23 7.93
C ARG A 157 -11.50 8.08 8.37
N GLU A 158 -12.80 8.14 8.09
CA GLU A 158 -13.78 7.13 8.52
C GLU A 158 -13.48 5.75 7.96
N ARG A 159 -13.04 5.69 6.70
CA ARG A 159 -12.80 4.45 5.95
C ARG A 159 -11.51 3.73 6.35
N ALA A 160 -10.66 4.39 7.12
CA ALA A 160 -9.33 3.90 7.50
C ALA A 160 -9.33 2.95 8.72
N GLY A 161 -10.49 2.41 9.13
CA GLY A 161 -10.57 1.43 10.22
C GLY A 161 -9.88 0.10 9.89
N VAL A 162 -9.91 -0.28 8.61
CA VAL A 162 -9.10 -1.35 8.03
C VAL A 162 -8.35 -0.78 6.83
N SER A 163 -7.03 -0.75 6.91
CA SER A 163 -6.16 -0.19 5.88
C SER A 163 -5.13 -1.20 5.42
N ILE A 164 -4.48 -0.93 4.29
CA ILE A 164 -3.36 -1.72 3.77
C ILE A 164 -2.17 -0.81 3.47
N VAL A 165 -0.96 -1.29 3.74
CA VAL A 165 0.28 -0.58 3.46
C VAL A 165 1.33 -1.54 2.86
N PRO A 166 1.96 -1.21 1.71
CA PRO A 166 3.10 -1.96 1.19
C PRO A 166 4.21 -2.07 2.25
N SER A 167 4.69 -3.27 2.55
CA SER A 167 5.63 -3.53 3.65
C SER A 167 7.00 -2.87 3.47
N ILE A 168 7.36 -2.52 2.24
CA ILE A 168 8.56 -1.73 1.95
C ILE A 168 8.51 -0.33 2.58
N ILE A 169 7.30 0.21 2.85
CA ILE A 169 7.13 1.50 3.53
C ILE A 169 7.50 1.42 5.00
N PRO A 170 6.86 0.61 5.88
CA PRO A 170 7.28 0.50 7.26
C PRO A 170 8.73 0.02 7.39
N HIS A 171 9.22 -0.86 6.51
CA HIS A 171 10.64 -1.26 6.50
C HIS A 171 11.57 -0.06 6.24
N TYR A 172 11.22 0.83 5.31
CA TYR A 172 11.94 2.08 5.07
C TYR A 172 11.88 3.06 6.26
N LEU A 173 10.72 3.15 6.92
CA LEU A 173 10.47 4.10 8.01
C LEU A 173 11.10 3.69 9.34
N MET A 174 11.12 2.39 9.67
CA MET A 174 11.63 1.86 10.95
C MET A 174 12.99 2.43 11.40
N PRO A 175 14.04 2.48 10.55
CA PRO A 175 15.33 3.04 10.97
C PRO A 175 15.34 4.58 11.08
N ARG A 176 14.34 5.28 10.52
CA ARG A 176 14.31 6.74 10.36
C ARG A 176 13.43 7.44 11.38
N VAL A 177 12.29 6.85 11.74
CA VAL A 177 11.23 7.49 12.53
C VAL A 177 10.74 6.58 13.66
N ARG A 178 11.68 5.92 14.35
CA ARG A 178 11.44 4.82 15.32
C ARG A 178 10.15 4.95 16.14
N ASP A 179 10.00 6.06 16.86
CA ASP A 179 8.89 6.24 17.81
C ASP A 179 7.55 6.60 17.11
N ASN A 180 7.59 7.00 15.84
CA ASN A 180 6.44 7.43 15.04
C ASN A 180 6.10 6.48 13.88
N VAL A 181 6.81 5.34 13.74
CA VAL A 181 6.63 4.43 12.60
C VAL A 181 5.19 3.98 12.41
N ALA A 182 4.44 3.81 13.50
CA ALA A 182 3.03 3.43 13.47
C ALA A 182 2.15 4.52 12.83
N VAL A 183 2.36 5.77 13.23
CA VAL A 183 1.62 6.94 12.74
C VAL A 183 1.95 7.20 11.27
N GLU A 184 3.23 7.13 10.91
CA GLU A 184 3.65 7.34 9.52
C GLU A 184 3.22 6.18 8.61
N ALA A 185 3.35 4.93 9.04
CA ALA A 185 2.84 3.80 8.27
C ALA A 185 1.31 3.90 8.08
N PHE A 186 0.57 4.34 9.10
CA PHE A 186 -0.86 4.61 8.97
C PHE A 186 -1.14 5.77 8.00
N HIS A 187 -0.36 6.84 8.03
CA HIS A 187 -0.49 7.94 7.07
C HIS A 187 -0.37 7.45 5.63
N TRP A 188 0.67 6.65 5.35
CA TRP A 188 0.93 6.08 4.02
C TRP A 188 0.05 4.88 3.67
N SER A 189 -0.80 4.42 4.59
CA SER A 189 -1.76 3.34 4.33
C SER A 189 -3.00 3.85 3.59
N LEU A 190 -3.61 2.97 2.82
CA LEU A 190 -4.86 3.20 2.11
C LEU A 190 -5.98 2.39 2.77
N PRO A 191 -7.21 2.91 2.91
CA PRO A 191 -8.37 2.10 3.26
C PRO A 191 -8.45 0.87 2.36
N LEU A 192 -8.66 -0.31 2.93
CA LEU A 192 -8.68 -1.55 2.15
C LEU A 192 -9.81 -1.54 1.10
N GLU A 193 -10.96 -0.96 1.46
CA GLU A 193 -12.07 -0.78 0.53
C GLU A 193 -11.71 0.14 -0.64
N ASP A 194 -10.88 1.17 -0.46
CA ASP A 194 -10.41 2.02 -1.58
C ASP A 194 -9.58 1.24 -2.60
N VAL A 195 -8.81 0.25 -2.16
CA VAL A 195 -8.05 -0.62 -3.07
C VAL A 195 -8.99 -1.42 -3.97
N ALA A 196 -10.17 -1.77 -3.48
CA ALA A 196 -11.21 -2.47 -4.25
C ALA A 196 -12.18 -1.54 -5.00
N ASP A 197 -12.06 -0.22 -4.89
CA ASP A 197 -12.99 0.72 -5.53
C ASP A 197 -12.64 0.98 -7.01
N PRO A 198 -13.43 0.49 -7.97
CA PRO A 198 -13.17 0.70 -9.40
C PRO A 198 -13.28 2.17 -9.81
N GLY A 199 -13.99 3.00 -9.04
CA GLY A 199 -14.18 4.44 -9.27
C GLY A 199 -13.10 5.32 -8.65
N ARG A 200 -12.13 4.74 -7.93
CA ARG A 200 -11.07 5.50 -7.26
C ARG A 200 -10.25 6.30 -8.27
N SER A 201 -10.02 7.58 -7.96
CA SER A 201 -9.14 8.45 -8.73
C SER A 201 -7.69 7.92 -8.73
N GLN A 202 -7.06 7.89 -9.90
CA GLN A 202 -5.70 7.40 -10.08
C GLN A 202 -4.79 8.51 -10.62
N PRO A 203 -3.94 9.11 -9.78
CA PRO A 203 -3.02 10.13 -10.25
C PRO A 203 -2.03 9.55 -11.27
N PRO A 204 -1.54 10.36 -12.22
CA PRO A 204 -0.40 9.97 -13.04
C PRO A 204 0.85 9.86 -12.16
N LEU A 205 1.61 8.78 -12.33
CA LEU A 205 2.89 8.57 -11.66
C LEU A 205 4.02 8.86 -12.65
N PRO A 206 4.70 10.02 -12.58
CA PRO A 206 5.78 10.33 -13.52
C PRO A 206 7.00 9.44 -13.26
N PRO A 207 7.49 8.67 -14.24
CA PRO A 207 8.72 7.89 -14.06
C PRO A 207 9.90 8.79 -13.71
N LEU A 208 10.74 8.35 -12.76
CA LEU A 208 11.91 9.09 -12.28
C LEU A 208 13.16 8.94 -13.15
N ALA A 209 13.19 7.89 -13.96
CA ALA A 209 14.23 7.60 -14.94
C ALA A 209 13.58 7.11 -16.24
N ALA A 210 14.42 6.86 -17.25
CA ALA A 210 14.00 6.07 -18.41
C ALA A 210 13.53 4.68 -17.93
N VAL A 211 12.31 4.32 -18.30
CA VAL A 211 11.71 3.00 -18.06
C VAL A 211 11.13 2.50 -19.38
N HIS A 212 10.85 1.19 -19.47
CA HIS A 212 10.20 0.61 -20.63
C HIS A 212 8.88 1.36 -20.98
N PRO A 213 8.56 1.62 -22.26
CA PRO A 213 7.36 2.37 -22.66
C PRO A 213 6.06 1.86 -22.03
N ASP A 214 5.89 0.54 -21.92
CA ASP A 214 4.68 -0.06 -21.33
C ASP A 214 4.54 0.26 -19.84
N ILE A 215 5.65 0.32 -19.10
CA ILE A 215 5.67 0.72 -17.69
C ILE A 215 5.34 2.21 -17.60
N ALA A 216 5.93 3.02 -18.47
CA ALA A 216 5.67 4.45 -18.50
C ALA A 216 4.18 4.75 -18.79
N GLU A 217 3.56 4.01 -19.71
CA GLU A 217 2.13 4.14 -20.01
C GLU A 217 1.27 3.66 -18.85
N PHE A 218 1.60 2.51 -18.26
CA PHE A 218 0.92 1.98 -17.07
C PHE A 218 0.91 3.02 -15.92
N MET A 219 2.07 3.62 -15.64
CA MET A 219 2.23 4.58 -14.56
C MET A 219 1.46 5.89 -14.83
N ARG A 220 1.41 6.36 -16.08
CA ARG A 220 0.75 7.62 -16.44
C ARG A 220 -0.76 7.51 -16.60
N ARG A 221 -1.27 6.42 -17.16
CA ARG A 221 -2.71 6.26 -17.44
C ARG A 221 -3.48 5.68 -16.28
N PRO A 222 -4.77 6.03 -16.11
CA PRO A 222 -5.68 5.24 -15.30
C PRO A 222 -5.69 3.78 -15.75
N GLN A 223 -5.67 2.86 -14.80
CA GLN A 223 -5.71 1.42 -15.02
C GLN A 223 -7.06 0.86 -14.58
N LEU A 224 -7.39 -0.34 -15.07
CA LEU A 224 -8.61 -1.09 -14.70
C LEU A 224 -8.23 -2.44 -14.07
N GLY A 225 -9.20 -3.09 -13.41
CA GLY A 225 -9.04 -4.44 -12.87
C GLY A 225 -7.79 -4.62 -12.00
N ALA A 226 -7.09 -5.74 -12.19
CA ALA A 226 -5.89 -6.05 -11.40
C ALA A 226 -4.76 -5.02 -11.59
N ARG A 227 -4.66 -4.38 -12.77
CA ARG A 227 -3.69 -3.32 -13.04
C ARG A 227 -3.96 -2.07 -12.19
N ARG A 228 -5.22 -1.74 -11.94
CA ARG A 228 -5.64 -0.64 -11.03
C ARG A 228 -5.15 -0.89 -9.61
N VAL A 229 -5.31 -2.12 -9.13
CA VAL A 229 -4.87 -2.52 -7.78
C VAL A 229 -3.34 -2.39 -7.67
N ALA A 230 -2.61 -2.92 -8.65
CA ALA A 230 -1.15 -2.80 -8.70
C ALA A 230 -0.69 -1.33 -8.68
N LYS A 231 -1.32 -0.47 -9.51
CA LYS A 231 -1.00 0.95 -9.55
C LYS A 231 -1.32 1.63 -8.22
N THR A 232 -2.47 1.32 -7.61
CA THR A 232 -2.88 1.85 -6.30
C THR A 232 -1.84 1.54 -5.21
N MET A 233 -1.31 0.31 -5.18
CA MET A 233 -0.25 -0.06 -4.24
C MET A 233 1.08 0.66 -4.51
N LEU A 234 1.34 1.01 -5.77
CA LEU A 234 2.55 1.74 -6.18
C LEU A 234 2.51 3.23 -5.78
N GLU A 235 1.34 3.85 -5.72
CA GLU A 235 1.19 5.30 -5.51
C GLU A 235 1.89 5.83 -4.25
N ALA A 236 1.69 5.18 -3.10
CA ALA A 236 2.31 5.59 -1.84
C ALA A 236 3.83 5.38 -1.87
N VAL A 237 4.28 4.26 -2.45
CA VAL A 237 5.70 3.93 -2.59
C VAL A 237 6.40 4.94 -3.51
N HIS A 238 5.78 5.26 -4.64
CA HIS A 238 6.29 6.21 -5.61
C HIS A 238 6.33 7.63 -5.04
N SER A 239 5.31 8.04 -4.29
CA SER A 239 5.29 9.33 -3.58
C SER A 239 6.48 9.46 -2.61
N ILE A 240 6.79 8.40 -1.85
CA ILE A 240 7.98 8.37 -1.00
C ILE A 240 9.25 8.43 -1.85
N ARG A 241 9.33 7.66 -2.94
CA ARG A 241 10.50 7.64 -3.84
C ARG A 241 10.80 9.01 -4.43
N MET A 242 9.78 9.76 -4.85
CA MET A 242 9.90 11.13 -5.37
C MET A 242 10.54 12.09 -4.35
N GLY A 243 10.33 11.86 -3.05
CA GLY A 243 10.95 12.62 -1.98
C GLY A 243 12.37 12.18 -1.61
N GLN A 244 12.89 11.10 -2.21
CA GLN A 244 14.25 10.62 -1.95
C GLN A 244 15.25 11.28 -2.88
N PHE A 245 16.19 12.05 -2.33
CA PHE A 245 17.28 12.70 -3.06
C PHE A 245 18.38 11.71 -3.47
N SER A 246 18.07 10.79 -4.38
CA SER A 246 19.02 9.84 -4.95
C SER A 246 18.75 9.57 -6.42
N ALA A 247 19.80 9.36 -7.21
CA ALA A 247 19.70 9.08 -8.64
C ALA A 247 18.84 7.83 -8.89
N ALA A 248 17.98 7.89 -9.90
CA ALA A 248 17.19 6.75 -10.33
C ALA A 248 17.99 5.91 -11.33
N LEU A 249 17.97 4.59 -11.13
CA LEU A 249 18.66 3.62 -11.99
C LEU A 249 17.69 3.07 -13.04
N SER A 250 18.20 2.83 -14.26
CA SER A 250 17.42 2.30 -15.39
C SER A 250 17.89 0.93 -15.86
N GLU A 251 18.78 0.27 -15.12
CA GLU A 251 19.21 -1.09 -15.47
C GLU A 251 18.05 -2.06 -15.21
N ASP A 252 17.67 -2.81 -16.24
CA ASP A 252 16.61 -3.80 -16.15
C ASP A 252 17.08 -5.00 -15.32
N ALA A 253 16.22 -5.42 -14.39
CA ALA A 253 16.32 -6.74 -13.79
C ALA A 253 15.39 -7.69 -14.55
N ASP A 254 15.93 -8.85 -14.96
CA ASP A 254 15.10 -9.99 -15.34
C ASP A 254 14.64 -10.67 -14.06
N ASP A 255 13.36 -10.50 -13.73
CA ASP A 255 12.78 -11.04 -12.50
C ASP A 255 12.39 -12.52 -12.64
N GLY A 256 12.45 -13.11 -13.85
CA GLY A 256 12.20 -14.53 -14.08
C GLY A 256 10.81 -15.04 -13.65
N VAL A 257 9.85 -14.14 -13.43
CA VAL A 257 8.50 -14.47 -12.93
C VAL A 257 7.64 -14.99 -14.08
N GLU A 258 7.15 -16.21 -13.93
CA GLU A 258 6.23 -16.83 -14.89
C GLU A 258 4.93 -16.01 -15.03
N ASP A 259 4.47 -15.81 -16.27
CA ASP A 259 3.27 -15.04 -16.62
C ASP A 259 3.27 -13.57 -16.14
N ALA A 260 4.42 -12.98 -15.80
CA ALA A 260 4.51 -11.57 -15.44
C ALA A 260 4.05 -10.64 -16.56
N VAL A 261 3.32 -9.59 -16.21
CA VAL A 261 2.87 -8.57 -17.18
C VAL A 261 4.03 -7.68 -17.66
N PHE A 262 5.00 -7.43 -16.79
CA PHE A 262 6.20 -6.64 -17.11
C PHE A 262 7.43 -7.52 -16.88
N THR A 263 8.20 -7.74 -17.93
CA THR A 263 9.42 -8.57 -17.91
C THR A 263 10.70 -7.76 -17.75
N HIS A 264 10.64 -6.44 -17.95
CA HIS A 264 11.77 -5.52 -17.89
C HIS A 264 11.49 -4.45 -16.85
N LEU A 265 11.74 -4.76 -15.58
CA LEU A 265 11.49 -3.84 -14.46
C LEU A 265 12.81 -3.18 -14.02
N PRO A 266 12.82 -1.85 -13.78
CA PRO A 266 14.03 -1.16 -13.35
C PRO A 266 14.50 -1.64 -11.98
N SER A 267 15.82 -1.77 -11.84
CA SER A 267 16.50 -2.08 -10.58
C SER A 267 16.55 -0.92 -9.58
N ASP A 268 15.89 0.22 -9.84
CA ASP A 268 15.85 1.37 -8.93
C ASP A 268 15.28 0.99 -7.56
N ARG A 269 16.15 1.09 -6.54
CA ARG A 269 15.78 0.85 -5.14
C ARG A 269 15.49 2.14 -4.40
N GLY A 270 15.94 3.29 -4.91
CA GLY A 270 16.06 4.50 -4.09
C GLY A 270 16.73 4.19 -2.74
N HIS A 271 16.06 4.53 -1.65
CA HIS A 271 16.47 4.18 -0.28
C HIS A 271 15.69 2.99 0.32
N PHE A 272 14.92 2.27 -0.50
CA PHE A 272 14.25 1.04 -0.09
C PHE A 272 15.24 -0.14 -0.06
N GLY A 273 14.85 -1.19 0.65
CA GLY A 273 15.62 -2.43 0.73
C GLY A 273 15.51 -3.34 -0.50
N VAL A 274 14.71 -2.99 -1.51
CA VAL A 274 14.44 -3.78 -2.73
C VAL A 274 14.13 -2.83 -3.90
N PRO A 275 14.28 -3.26 -5.17
CA PRO A 275 13.82 -2.46 -6.30
C PRO A 275 12.31 -2.28 -6.25
N TYR A 276 11.84 -1.04 -6.09
CA TYR A 276 10.46 -0.81 -5.65
C TYR A 276 9.43 -1.10 -6.76
N LEU A 277 9.78 -0.82 -8.03
CA LEU A 277 8.94 -1.17 -9.18
C LEU A 277 8.87 -2.68 -9.36
N ALA A 278 10.00 -3.37 -9.35
CA ALA A 278 10.05 -4.84 -9.42
C ALA A 278 9.22 -5.48 -8.29
N HIS A 279 9.40 -5.01 -7.05
CA HIS A 279 8.70 -5.56 -5.90
C HIS A 279 7.18 -5.39 -5.99
N VAL A 280 6.69 -4.20 -6.36
CA VAL A 280 5.25 -3.95 -6.46
C VAL A 280 4.66 -4.60 -7.72
N LEU A 281 5.27 -4.40 -8.89
CA LEU A 281 4.71 -4.86 -10.16
C LEU A 281 4.92 -6.36 -10.42
N GLY A 282 5.84 -7.02 -9.72
CA GLY A 282 6.02 -8.47 -9.82
C GLY A 282 4.77 -9.28 -9.40
N GLY A 283 3.88 -8.67 -8.62
CA GLY A 283 2.59 -9.28 -8.29
C GLY A 283 1.59 -9.33 -9.45
N LEU A 284 1.82 -8.56 -10.52
CA LEU A 284 0.90 -8.42 -11.65
C LEU A 284 1.19 -9.46 -12.74
N ARG A 285 0.20 -10.31 -13.02
CA ARG A 285 0.32 -11.46 -13.93
C ARG A 285 -0.79 -11.49 -14.96
N HIS A 286 -0.49 -12.06 -16.12
CA HIS A 286 -1.47 -12.29 -17.18
C HIS A 286 -2.56 -13.28 -16.75
N ARG A 287 -2.25 -14.22 -15.84
CA ARG A 287 -3.17 -15.24 -15.32
C ARG A 287 -2.90 -15.49 -13.84
N PRO A 288 -3.90 -15.92 -13.04
CA PRO A 288 -3.66 -16.33 -11.66
C PRO A 288 -2.71 -17.53 -11.60
N PRO A 289 -1.88 -17.67 -10.57
CA PRO A 289 -0.97 -18.82 -10.47
C PRO A 289 -1.72 -20.14 -10.32
N ALA A 290 -1.07 -21.24 -10.67
CA ALA A 290 -1.65 -22.58 -10.65
C ALA A 290 -2.33 -22.94 -9.31
N TYR A 291 -1.73 -22.58 -8.18
CA TYR A 291 -2.31 -22.86 -6.86
C TYR A 291 -3.62 -22.09 -6.58
N VAL A 292 -3.82 -20.92 -7.20
CA VAL A 292 -5.11 -20.20 -7.14
C VAL A 292 -6.11 -20.83 -8.08
N GLN A 293 -5.69 -21.24 -9.27
CA GLN A 293 -6.54 -21.97 -10.22
C GLN A 293 -7.04 -23.29 -9.63
N ASP A 294 -6.20 -24.01 -8.88
CA ASP A 294 -6.56 -25.22 -8.14
C ASP A 294 -7.68 -24.93 -7.14
N LEU A 295 -7.56 -23.89 -6.31
CA LEU A 295 -8.62 -23.49 -5.37
C LEU A 295 -9.94 -23.16 -6.07
N LEU A 296 -9.87 -22.39 -7.16
CA LEU A 296 -11.05 -22.00 -7.93
C LEU A 296 -11.75 -23.22 -8.55
N ALA A 297 -10.99 -24.26 -8.88
CA ALA A 297 -11.49 -25.54 -9.36
C ALA A 297 -11.87 -26.53 -8.24
N GLY A 298 -11.81 -26.12 -6.97
CA GLY A 298 -12.12 -26.98 -5.82
C GLY A 298 -11.06 -28.03 -5.51
N ARG A 299 -9.83 -27.88 -6.02
CA ARG A 299 -8.67 -28.73 -5.71
C ARG A 299 -7.85 -28.13 -4.57
N THR A 300 -7.11 -28.99 -3.88
CA THR A 300 -6.18 -28.58 -2.82
C THR A 300 -4.89 -28.02 -3.44
N PRO A 301 -4.40 -26.85 -3.00
CA PRO A 301 -3.10 -26.32 -3.42
C PRO A 301 -1.94 -27.24 -3.05
N PRO A 302 -0.78 -27.10 -3.72
CA PRO A 302 0.45 -27.77 -3.31
C PRO A 302 0.83 -27.46 -1.85
N THR A 303 1.42 -28.43 -1.16
CA THR A 303 1.76 -28.30 0.28
C THR A 303 2.71 -27.15 0.57
N TRP A 304 3.65 -26.85 -0.34
CA TRP A 304 4.56 -25.71 -0.17
C TRP A 304 3.82 -24.36 -0.06
N VAL A 305 2.60 -24.25 -0.59
CA VAL A 305 1.73 -23.09 -0.42
C VAL A 305 1.01 -23.16 0.93
N THR A 306 0.37 -24.30 1.22
CA THR A 306 -0.44 -24.46 2.44
C THR A 306 0.38 -24.45 3.73
N ASP A 307 1.65 -24.82 3.65
CA ASP A 307 2.60 -24.78 4.78
C ASP A 307 3.20 -23.38 4.98
N ALA A 308 3.07 -22.49 3.98
CA ALA A 308 3.70 -21.18 3.99
C ALA A 308 2.77 -20.02 4.39
N VAL A 309 1.45 -20.16 4.19
CA VAL A 309 0.45 -19.14 4.56
C VAL A 309 -0.74 -19.76 5.28
N ALA A 310 -1.44 -18.99 6.11
CA ALA A 310 -2.64 -19.46 6.81
C ALA A 310 -3.87 -19.55 5.89
N GLY A 311 -3.84 -18.89 4.74
CA GLY A 311 -4.89 -19.02 3.74
C GLY A 311 -4.69 -18.18 2.48
N ILE A 312 -5.67 -18.29 1.58
CA ILE A 312 -5.72 -17.52 0.33
C ILE A 312 -7.06 -16.79 0.26
N VAL A 313 -7.02 -15.52 -0.13
CA VAL A 313 -8.16 -14.66 -0.43
C VAL A 313 -8.19 -14.41 -1.93
N VAL A 314 -9.36 -14.58 -2.55
CA VAL A 314 -9.60 -14.27 -3.98
C VAL A 314 -10.71 -13.23 -4.08
N ILE A 315 -10.40 -12.17 -4.81
CA ILE A 315 -11.26 -11.01 -5.03
C ILE A 315 -11.48 -10.91 -6.53
N HIS A 316 -12.73 -11.10 -6.96
CA HIS A 316 -13.09 -10.84 -8.35
C HIS A 316 -13.29 -9.34 -8.49
N ASP A 317 -12.45 -8.70 -9.30
CA ASP A 317 -12.50 -7.27 -9.56
C ASP A 317 -13.18 -7.06 -10.93
N PRO A 318 -14.52 -6.90 -10.97
CA PRO A 318 -15.20 -6.68 -12.23
C PRO A 318 -14.69 -5.37 -12.84
N GLU A 319 -14.35 -5.39 -14.13
CA GLU A 319 -14.10 -4.12 -14.82
C GLU A 319 -15.35 -3.25 -14.70
N PRO A 320 -15.21 -1.94 -14.41
CA PRO A 320 -16.35 -1.05 -14.48
C PRO A 320 -16.91 -1.14 -15.90
N ALA A 321 -18.24 -1.30 -16.02
CA ALA A 321 -18.90 -1.12 -17.30
C ALA A 321 -18.42 0.23 -17.85
N ILE A 322 -17.87 0.24 -19.07
CA ILE A 322 -17.38 1.45 -19.74
C ILE A 322 -18.57 2.39 -19.90
N GLN A 323 -18.88 3.17 -18.87
CA GLN A 323 -19.63 4.39 -19.03
C GLN A 323 -18.62 5.35 -19.61
N HIS A 324 -18.76 5.58 -20.92
CA HIS A 324 -17.97 6.50 -21.73
C HIS A 324 -17.26 7.54 -20.85
N LEU A 325 -15.93 7.43 -20.76
CA LEU A 325 -15.09 8.56 -20.41
C LEU A 325 -15.48 9.66 -21.38
N ALA A 326 -16.34 10.58 -20.92
CA ALA A 326 -16.77 11.72 -21.69
C ALA A 326 -15.50 12.42 -22.15
N THR A 327 -15.33 12.48 -23.47
CA THR A 327 -14.36 13.36 -24.09
C THR A 327 -14.56 14.74 -23.47
N PRO A 328 -13.52 15.42 -22.95
CA PRO A 328 -13.70 16.81 -22.55
C PRO A 328 -14.05 17.57 -23.82
N ALA A 329 -15.33 17.94 -23.92
CA ALA A 329 -15.80 18.85 -24.95
C ALA A 329 -14.95 20.11 -24.80
N GLY A 330 -14.21 20.44 -25.86
CA GLY A 330 -13.52 21.70 -25.96
C GLY A 330 -14.56 22.80 -25.84
N ASP A 331 -14.42 23.64 -24.81
CA ASP A 331 -14.97 24.97 -24.85
C ASP A 331 -13.82 25.96 -24.70
N GLY A 332 -13.49 26.57 -25.82
CA GLY A 332 -12.48 27.60 -25.92
C GLY A 332 -12.95 28.84 -25.17
N ARG A 333 -12.30 29.14 -24.06
CA ARG A 333 -12.24 30.50 -23.53
C ARG A 333 -10.80 30.87 -23.21
N MET A 334 -10.19 31.57 -24.16
CA MET A 334 -9.02 32.41 -23.93
C MET A 334 -9.35 33.42 -22.82
N HIS A 335 -8.50 33.47 -21.79
CA HIS A 335 -8.28 34.67 -21.01
C HIS A 335 -6.79 34.79 -20.62
N PRO A 336 -6.29 36.01 -20.42
CA PRO A 336 -5.03 36.44 -20.99
C PRO A 336 -3.84 36.22 -20.05
N GLN A 337 -2.67 36.11 -20.68
CA GLN A 337 -1.35 36.16 -20.07
C GLN A 337 -1.23 37.35 -19.11
N ARG A 338 -0.89 37.08 -17.85
CA ARG A 338 -0.30 38.08 -16.95
C ARG A 338 1.19 38.16 -17.24
N HIS A 339 1.61 39.33 -17.73
CA HIS A 339 3.01 39.72 -17.87
C HIS A 339 3.75 39.60 -16.54
N LEU A 340 4.93 38.97 -16.59
CA LEU A 340 6.00 39.21 -15.64
C LEU A 340 6.43 40.68 -15.76
N ALA A 341 6.29 41.44 -14.67
CA ALA A 341 6.98 42.70 -14.52
C ALA A 341 8.42 42.42 -14.11
N VAL A 342 9.35 42.74 -15.01
CA VAL A 342 10.77 42.91 -14.75
C VAL A 342 10.92 44.18 -13.91
N VAL A 343 11.45 44.08 -12.70
CA VAL A 343 11.97 45.23 -11.96
C VAL A 343 13.49 45.18 -12.04
N HIS A 344 14.03 46.08 -12.86
CA HIS A 344 15.40 46.54 -12.76
C HIS A 344 15.53 47.45 -11.54
N SER A 345 16.48 47.18 -10.68
CA SER A 345 17.10 48.19 -9.83
C SER A 345 18.59 47.84 -9.68
N ASP A 346 19.40 48.46 -10.55
CA ASP A 346 20.76 48.85 -10.19
C ASP A 346 20.64 49.89 -9.07
N ASP A 347 21.36 49.68 -7.97
CA ASP A 347 22.07 50.78 -7.32
C ASP A 347 23.23 50.24 -6.48
N ARG A 348 24.39 50.83 -6.75
CA ARG A 348 25.68 50.64 -6.08
C ARG A 348 25.70 51.37 -4.72
N GLU A 349 26.78 51.11 -3.99
CA GLU A 349 27.32 51.86 -2.83
C GLU A 349 26.80 51.39 -1.45
N GLN A 350 27.61 51.18 -0.42
CA GLN A 350 29.06 51.35 -0.15
C GLN A 350 29.34 50.52 1.12
N LEU A 351 30.49 49.83 1.16
CA LEU A 351 31.03 49.18 2.36
C LEU A 351 31.71 50.20 3.28
N PRO A 352 31.65 50.01 4.61
CA PRO A 352 32.72 50.44 5.51
C PRO A 352 33.37 49.25 6.28
N PRO A 353 34.55 49.46 6.90
CA PRO A 353 35.64 48.49 6.88
C PRO A 353 35.82 47.68 8.17
N ALA A 354 36.58 46.59 8.02
CA ALA A 354 37.08 45.74 9.08
C ALA A 354 37.98 46.50 10.06
N ALA A 355 37.72 46.34 11.36
CA ALA A 355 38.61 46.73 12.43
C ALA A 355 39.24 45.48 13.08
N VAL A 356 40.56 45.51 13.11
CA VAL A 356 41.51 44.57 13.70
C VAL A 356 41.40 44.59 15.23
N ALA A 357 41.39 43.42 15.87
CA ALA A 357 41.78 43.29 17.27
C ALA A 357 42.74 42.10 17.42
N ARG A 358 43.98 42.42 17.80
CA ARG A 358 45.07 41.50 18.11
C ARG A 358 44.91 40.90 19.50
N SER A 359 45.51 39.74 19.67
CA SER A 359 45.83 39.06 20.93
C SER A 359 46.61 39.94 21.92
N ASN A 360 46.39 39.75 23.22
CA ASN A 360 47.41 39.24 24.15
C ASN A 360 46.93 39.17 25.62
N SER A 361 47.20 37.99 26.22
CA SER A 361 47.64 37.70 27.60
C SER A 361 47.24 38.59 28.78
N GLY A 362 46.65 37.96 29.79
CA GLY A 362 46.45 38.46 31.16
C GLY A 362 45.51 37.56 31.93
#